data_AF-A0A5K0YIG0-F1
#
_entry.id   AF-A0A5K0YIG0-F1
#
_cell.length_a   1.000
_cell.length_b   1.000
_cell.length_c   1.000
_cell.angle_alpha   90.00
_cell.angle_beta   90.00
_cell.angle_gamma   90.00
#
_symmetry.space_group_name_H-M   'P 1'
#
loop_
_entity.id
_entity.type
_entity.pdbx_description
1 polymer ?
#
loop_
_entity_poly.entity_id
_entity_poly.type
_entity_poly.pdbx_seq_one_letter_code
_entity_poly.pdbx_strand_id
1 'polypeptide(L)' 'LEVFDGSKFDKWVELGSAPALQASLKFYKEILDLGFKVFLLTGRSEEQRGVTEENLRRSGIERWDRLIL' A
#
# COMPACT_ATOMS: atom_id res chain seq x y z
N LEU A 1 5.94 -0.90 27.14
CA LEU A 1 5.25 -0.92 25.82
C LEU A 1 4.97 0.51 25.46
N GLU A 2 5.39 0.94 24.27
CA GLU A 2 5.03 2.26 23.75
C GLU A 2 3.58 2.22 23.27
N VAL A 3 2.80 3.27 23.59
CA VAL A 3 1.41 3.40 23.13
C VAL A 3 1.42 3.93 21.70
N PHE A 4 0.61 3.32 20.83
CA PHE A 4 0.46 3.77 19.46
C PHE A 4 -0.09 5.20 19.39
N ASP A 5 0.55 6.04 18.57
CA ASP A 5 0.13 7.42 18.30
C ASP A 5 -0.26 7.54 16.82
N GLY A 6 -1.56 7.61 16.56
CA GLY A 6 -2.11 7.72 15.22
C GLY A 6 -1.65 8.97 14.47
N SER A 7 -1.49 10.10 15.16
CA SER A 7 -1.07 11.36 14.51
C SER A 7 0.38 11.29 14.04
N LYS A 8 1.24 10.60 14.79
CA LYS A 8 2.62 10.33 14.33
C LYS A 8 2.64 9.34 13.17
N PHE A 9 1.78 8.32 13.22
CA PHE A 9 1.67 7.36 12.14
C PHE A 9 1.19 8.02 10.84
N ASP A 10 0.19 8.89 10.89
CA ASP A 10 -0.30 9.62 9.72
C ASP A 10 0.80 10.50 9.12
N LYS A 11 1.55 11.22 9.95
CA LYS A 11 2.73 11.99 9.49
C LYS A 11 3.77 11.11 8.81
N TRP A 12 3.94 9.86 9.25
CA TRP A 12 4.84 8.91 8.60
C TRP A 12 4.27 8.39 7.27
N VAL A 13 2.95 8.14 7.19
CA VAL A 13 2.28 7.76 5.94
C VAL A 13 2.43 8.84 4.88
N GLU A 14 2.31 10.12 5.25
CA GLU A 14 2.50 11.27 4.34
C GLU A 14 3.92 11.35 3.74
N LEU A 15 4.92 10.69 4.32
CA LEU A 15 6.25 10.61 3.72
C LEU A 15 6.28 9.70 2.49
N GLY A 16 5.31 8.79 2.34
CA GLY A 16 5.22 7.86 1.21
C GLY A 16 6.44 6.97 1.04
N SER A 17 7.15 6.66 2.13
CA SER A 17 8.45 6.00 2.15
C SER A 17 8.40 4.57 2.70
N ALA A 18 7.20 4.01 2.90
CA ALA A 18 7.03 2.64 3.34
C ALA A 18 7.71 1.68 2.35
N PRO A 19 8.59 0.78 2.80
CA PRO A 19 9.28 -0.14 1.91
C PRO A 19 8.36 -1.29 1.49
N ALA A 20 8.58 -1.81 0.28
CA ALA A 20 7.90 -3.00 -0.19
C ALA A 20 8.31 -4.23 0.64
N LEU A 21 7.33 -5.02 1.08
CA LEU A 21 7.59 -6.38 1.54
C LEU A 21 7.84 -7.27 0.32
N GLN A 22 9.08 -7.72 0.13
CA GLN A 22 9.49 -8.45 -1.06
C GLN A 22 8.66 -9.72 -1.31
N ALA A 23 8.28 -10.43 -0.24
CA ALA A 23 7.41 -11.60 -0.35
C ALA A 23 6.02 -11.25 -0.91
N SER A 24 5.43 -10.14 -0.47
CA SER A 24 4.14 -9.65 -0.97
C SER A 24 4.23 -9.19 -2.42
N LEU A 25 5.32 -8.50 -2.80
CA LEU A 25 5.54 -8.07 -4.19
C LEU A 25 5.68 -9.27 -5.13
N LYS A 26 6.41 -10.32 -4.72
CA LYS A 26 6.53 -11.56 -5.49
C LYS A 26 5.17 -12.22 -5.68
N PHE A 27 4.41 -12.40 -4.60
CA PHE A 27 3.09 -13.01 -4.66
C PHE A 27 2.12 -12.20 -5.54
N TYR A 28 2.11 -10.87 -5.40
CA TYR A 28 1.32 -9.96 -6.24
C TYR A 28 1.59 -10.19 -7.74
N LYS A 29 2.86 -10.31 -8.14
CA LYS A 29 3.22 -10.55 -9.55
C LYS A 29 2.73 -11.93 -10.02
N GLU A 30 2.93 -12.97 -9.22
CA GLU A 30 2.51 -14.33 -9.55
C GLU A 30 0.99 -14.44 -9.76
N ILE A 31 0.18 -13.85 -8.87
CA ILE A 31 -1.29 -13.90 -9.03
C ILE A 31 -1.77 -13.03 -10.19
N LEU A 32 -1.07 -11.93 -10.49
CA LEU A 32 -1.40 -11.08 -11.63
C LEU A 32 -1.14 -11.81 -12.96
N ASP A 33 -0.01 -12.53 -13.05
CA ASP A 33 0.34 -13.35 -14.22
C ASP A 33 -0.64 -14.52 -14.43
N LEU A 34 -1.23 -15.03 -13.36
CA LEU A 34 -2.30 -16.03 -13.39
C LEU A 34 -3.69 -15.45 -13.75
N GLY A 35 -3.79 -14.13 -13.95
CA GLY A 35 -5.03 -13.47 -14.34
C GLY A 35 -6.02 -13.19 -13.20
N PHE A 36 -5.57 -13.26 -11.94
CA PHE A 36 -6.41 -12.87 -10.81
C PHE A 36 -6.64 -11.36 -10.80
N LYS A 37 -7.83 -10.98 -10.31
CA LYS A 37 -8.13 -9.59 -9.95
C LYS A 37 -7.54 -9.27 -8.59
N VAL A 38 -6.98 -8.08 -8.45
CA VAL A 38 -6.31 -7.63 -7.22
C VAL A 38 -7.05 -6.44 -6.63
N PHE A 39 -7.51 -6.60 -5.40
CA PHE A 39 -8.13 -5.55 -4.61
C PHE A 39 -7.23 -5.26 -3.41
N LEU A 40 -6.83 -4.01 -3.25
CA LEU A 40 -6.03 -3.55 -2.11
C LEU A 40 -6.98 -2.91 -1.11
N LEU A 41 -7.02 -3.43 0.11
CA LEU A 41 -7.82 -2.91 1.22
C LEU A 41 -6.88 -2.46 2.33
N THR A 42 -6.98 -1.21 2.75
CA THR A 42 -6.18 -0.64 3.83
C THR A 42 -7.10 0.08 4.82
N GLY A 43 -6.53 0.61 5.90
CA GLY A 43 -7.22 1.48 6.86
C GLY A 43 -6.65 2.89 6.87
N ARG A 44 -5.93 3.26 5.80
CA ARG A 44 -5.48 4.64 5.57
C ARG A 44 -6.69 5.51 5.27
N SER A 45 -6.64 6.80 5.53
CA SER A 45 -7.76 7.68 5.18
C SER A 45 -7.80 7.96 3.67
N GLU A 46 -8.96 8.30 3.13
CA GLU A 46 -9.08 8.73 1.73
C GLU A 46 -8.21 9.95 1.38
N GLU A 47 -7.90 10.81 2.36
CA GLU A 47 -6.97 11.93 2.21
C GLU A 47 -5.55 11.45 1.84
N GLN A 48 -5.16 10.26 2.31
CA GLN A 48 -3.86 9.63 2.05
C GLN A 48 -3.82 8.84 0.73
N ARG A 49 -4.88 8.86 -0.09
CA ARG A 49 -4.94 8.08 -1.33
C ARG A 49 -3.77 8.36 -2.27
N GLY A 50 -3.47 9.64 -2.52
CA GLY A 50 -2.40 10.05 -3.44
C GLY A 50 -1.03 9.49 -3.04
N VAL A 51 -0.63 9.73 -1.80
CA VAL A 51 0.66 9.24 -1.26
C VAL A 51 0.73 7.71 -1.20
N THR A 52 -0.41 7.05 -0.94
CA THR A 52 -0.51 5.59 -0.93
C THR A 52 -0.28 5.01 -2.31
N GLU A 53 -0.95 5.53 -3.33
CA GLU A 53 -0.77 5.06 -4.70
C GLU A 53 0.64 5.29 -5.22
N GLU A 54 1.23 6.46 -4.93
CA GLU A 54 2.61 6.75 -5.32
C GLU A 54 3.60 5.78 -4.66
N ASN A 55 3.43 5.50 -3.37
CA ASN A 55 4.27 4.54 -2.66
C ASN A 55 4.11 3.10 -3.17
N LEU A 56 2.88 2.67 -3.50
CA LEU A 56 2.61 1.37 -4.13
C LEU A 56 3.33 1.24 -5.49
N ARG A 57 3.23 2.27 -6.35
CA ARG A 57 3.91 2.28 -7.66
C ARG A 57 5.43 2.24 -7.50
N ARG A 58 6.00 3.06 -6.60
CA ARG A 58 7.44 3.01 -6.27
C ARG A 58 7.88 1.64 -5.73
N SER A 59 6.97 0.93 -5.08
CA SER A 59 7.18 -0.43 -4.54
C SER A 59 7.02 -1.54 -5.60
N GLY A 60 6.71 -1.21 -6.86
CA GLY A 60 6.51 -2.17 -7.95
C GLY A 60 5.12 -2.80 -7.99
N ILE A 61 4.17 -2.30 -7.20
CA ILE A 61 2.74 -2.65 -7.29
C ILE A 61 2.09 -1.56 -8.13
N GLU A 62 1.95 -1.82 -9.44
CA GLU A 62 1.54 -0.80 -10.41
C GLU A 62 0.09 -0.92 -10.86
N ARG A 63 -0.55 -2.07 -10.63
CA ARG A 63 -1.90 -2.39 -11.12
C ARG A 63 -2.75 -2.96 -9.99
N TRP A 64 -4.01 -2.56 -9.96
CA TRP A 64 -5.04 -3.10 -9.09
C TRP A 64 -6.40 -2.82 -9.71
N ASP A 65 -7.38 -3.68 -9.46
CA ASP A 65 -8.76 -3.47 -9.87
C ASP A 65 -9.42 -2.39 -9.02
N ARG A 66 -9.15 -2.39 -7.71
CA ARG A 66 -9.58 -1.34 -6.77
C ARG A 66 -8.59 -1.16 -5.64
N LEU A 67 -8.45 0.09 -5.21
CA LEU A 67 -7.80 0.46 -3.95
C LEU A 67 -8.85 1.10 -3.04
N ILE A 68 -9.17 0.39 -1.95
CA ILE A 68 -10.14 0.74 -0.92
C ILE A 68 -9.36 1.18 0.31
N LEU A 69 -9.58 2.41 0.76
CA LEU A 69 -8.94 3.01 1.93
C LEU A 69 -9.87 2.97 3.14
#